data_AF-T1BRW0-F1
#
_entry.id   AF-T1BRW0-F1
#
_cell.length_a   1.000
_cell.length_b   1.000
_cell.length_c   1.000
_cell.angle_alpha   90.00
_cell.angle_beta   90.00
_cell.angle_gamma   90.00
#
_symmetry.space_group_name_H-M   'P 1'
#
loop_
_entity.id
_entity.type
_entity.pdbx_description
1 polymer ?
#
loop_
_entity_poly.entity_id
_entity_poly.type
_entity_poly.pdbx_seq_one_letter_code
_entity_poly.pdbx_strand_id
1 'polypeptide(L)'
;DEWNWERWGPASPVVLELSITSDFQDIFAIRGMTPAGQGSTTLHSDASSLRTLYEGRDGIERLVDIAASQIPDKLTDFVWSWTLPASPPTDGLRVTTSWSNPVISLALPPKLSWPVVETEDSHWTSVLRRSQEDLEMLSTTFGGGSAPMAGLPWFGTLFGRDAILTGLETLAFVPEISIG
;
A
#
# COMPACT_ATOMS: atom_id res chain seq x y z
N ASP A 1 30.13 -8.31 1.22
CA ASP A 1 30.04 -7.02 1.94
C ASP A 1 30.32 -7.23 3.42
N GLU A 2 31.60 -7.19 3.80
CA GLU A 2 32.01 -7.28 5.20
C GLU A 2 32.22 -5.88 5.74
N TRP A 3 31.27 -5.40 6.53
CA TRP A 3 31.38 -4.12 7.21
C TRP A 3 32.14 -4.32 8.53
N ASN A 4 33.37 -3.80 8.62
CA ASN A 4 34.11 -3.71 9.87
C ASN A 4 33.80 -2.38 10.56
N TRP A 5 33.18 -2.46 11.74
CA TRP A 5 32.87 -1.31 12.57
C TRP A 5 33.89 -1.24 13.72
N GLU A 6 34.68 -0.17 13.79
CA GLU A 6 35.44 0.15 15.00
C GLU A 6 34.52 0.85 16.01
N ARG A 7 34.40 0.30 17.22
CA ARG A 7 33.64 0.94 18.31
C ARG A 7 34.43 2.13 18.84
N TRP A 8 33.84 3.33 18.79
CA TRP A 8 34.42 4.54 19.35
C TRP A 8 33.81 4.84 20.74
N GLY A 9 34.63 4.72 21.80
CA GLY A 9 34.26 5.10 23.17
C GLY A 9 33.68 3.96 24.04
N PRO A 10 33.42 4.22 25.33
CA PRO A 10 32.80 3.25 26.23
C PRO A 10 31.34 2.99 25.83
N ALA A 11 30.92 1.73 25.85
CA ALA A 11 29.53 1.38 25.62
C ALA A 11 28.67 1.96 26.76
N SER A 12 27.56 2.61 26.40
CA SER A 12 26.59 3.17 27.35
C SER A 12 25.19 2.64 27.06
N PRO A 13 24.31 2.57 28.06
CA PRO A 13 22.92 2.23 27.83
C PRO A 13 22.26 3.24 26.89
N VAL A 14 21.37 2.75 26.03
CA VAL A 14 20.60 3.58 25.10
C VAL A 14 19.12 3.35 25.29
N VAL A 15 18.33 4.40 25.10
CA VAL A 15 16.87 4.29 25.04
C VAL A 15 16.47 4.12 23.58
N LEU A 16 15.85 3.00 23.26
CA LEU A 16 15.23 2.76 21.96
C LEU A 16 13.73 2.99 22.08
N GLU A 17 13.20 3.90 21.28
CA GLU A 17 11.77 4.18 21.20
C GLU A 17 11.22 3.76 19.83
N LEU A 18 10.11 3.03 19.85
CA LEU A 18 9.33 2.65 18.68
C LEU A 18 7.97 3.33 18.77
N SER A 19 7.71 4.25 17.84
CA SER A 19 6.39 4.85 17.64
C SER A 19 5.62 4.07 16.57
N ILE A 20 4.40 3.67 16.89
CA ILE A 20 3.53 2.82 16.08
C ILE A 20 2.24 3.57 15.81
N THR A 21 1.81 3.63 14.55
CA THR A 21 0.48 4.11 14.18
C THR A 21 -0.02 3.34 12.96
N SER A 22 -1.34 3.19 12.87
CA SER A 22 -2.02 2.58 11.73
C SER A 22 -3.40 3.20 11.61
N ASP A 23 -3.49 4.29 10.85
CA ASP A 23 -4.73 5.06 10.70
C ASP A 23 -5.68 4.46 9.65
N PHE A 24 -5.16 3.57 8.79
CA PHE A 24 -5.84 2.96 7.64
C PHE A 24 -6.62 3.97 6.79
N GLN A 25 -6.21 5.24 6.81
CA GLN A 25 -6.93 6.27 6.08
C GLN A 25 -6.66 6.16 4.60
N ASP A 26 -7.74 6.12 3.83
CA ASP A 26 -7.69 6.22 2.39
C ASP A 26 -7.11 7.57 1.94
N ILE A 27 -6.26 7.57 0.91
CA ILE A 27 -5.56 8.76 0.43
C ILE A 27 -6.52 9.86 -0.06
N PHE A 28 -7.69 9.50 -0.59
CA PHE A 28 -8.70 10.44 -1.03
C PHE A 28 -9.44 11.04 0.17
N ALA A 29 -9.61 10.29 1.26
CA ALA A 29 -10.15 10.80 2.51
C ALA A 29 -9.20 11.83 3.15
N ILE A 30 -7.89 11.53 3.20
CA ILE A 30 -6.85 12.48 3.68
C ILE A 30 -6.85 13.78 2.86
N ARG A 31 -7.15 13.67 1.55
CA ARG A 31 -7.23 14.81 0.63
C ARG A 31 -8.60 15.50 0.60
N GLY A 32 -9.56 15.06 1.42
CA GLY A 32 -10.91 15.62 1.48
C GLY A 32 -11.75 15.40 0.22
N MET A 33 -11.37 14.44 -0.63
CA MET A 33 -12.03 14.17 -1.91
C MET A 33 -13.23 13.21 -1.77
N THR A 34 -13.29 12.42 -0.70
CA THR A 34 -14.39 11.50 -0.40
C THR A 34 -15.13 11.92 0.87
N PRO A 35 -16.43 12.30 0.79
CA PRO A 35 -17.20 12.77 1.96
C PRO A 35 -17.58 11.68 2.97
N ALA A 36 -17.49 10.40 2.59
CA ALA A 36 -17.95 9.31 3.44
C ALA A 36 -16.97 9.08 4.61
N GLY A 37 -17.49 8.61 5.77
CA GLY A 37 -16.76 8.47 7.04
C GLY A 37 -15.84 7.24 7.12
N GLN A 38 -14.88 7.19 8.03
CA GLN A 38 -13.83 6.16 8.09
C GLN A 38 -14.39 4.73 8.31
N GLY A 39 -13.60 3.70 7.95
CA GLY A 39 -13.84 2.34 8.43
C GLY A 39 -13.73 2.24 9.96
N SER A 40 -13.90 1.04 10.52
CA SER A 40 -13.80 0.84 11.97
C SER A 40 -12.42 0.30 12.34
N THR A 41 -11.74 0.97 13.27
CA THR A 41 -10.45 0.51 13.81
C THR A 41 -10.63 -0.02 15.22
N THR A 42 -10.18 -1.25 15.46
CA THR A 42 -10.10 -1.85 16.79
C THR A 42 -8.65 -2.12 17.15
N LEU A 43 -8.23 -1.63 18.32
CA LEU A 43 -6.88 -1.80 18.84
C LEU A 43 -6.91 -2.77 20.02
N HIS A 44 -6.08 -3.80 19.97
CA HIS A 44 -5.84 -4.72 21.07
C HIS A 44 -4.35 -4.70 21.40
N SER A 45 -4.00 -4.21 22.58
CA SER A 45 -2.63 -4.21 23.09
C SER A 45 -2.48 -5.11 24.32
N ASP A 46 -1.37 -5.82 24.42
CA ASP A 46 -0.91 -6.46 25.65
C ASP A 46 0.51 -5.98 26.02
N ALA A 47 1.16 -6.65 26.99
CA ALA A 47 2.47 -6.27 27.50
C ALA A 47 3.62 -6.31 26.46
N SER A 48 3.42 -6.99 25.34
CA SER A 48 4.45 -7.21 24.31
C SER A 48 3.91 -7.22 22.88
N SER A 49 2.59 -7.10 22.69
CA SER A 49 1.95 -7.14 21.38
C SER A 49 0.97 -5.99 21.17
N LEU A 50 0.87 -5.53 19.93
CA LEU A 50 -0.12 -4.59 19.44
C LEU A 50 -0.77 -5.19 18.19
N ARG A 51 -2.08 -5.40 18.25
CA ARG A 51 -2.90 -5.82 17.12
C ARG A 51 -3.85 -4.69 16.77
N THR A 52 -3.73 -4.18 15.55
CA THR A 52 -4.69 -3.24 14.98
C THR A 52 -5.49 -3.94 13.89
N LEU A 53 -6.80 -3.98 14.07
CA LEU A 53 -7.75 -4.49 13.08
C LEU A 53 -8.52 -3.31 12.49
N TYR A 54 -8.62 -3.28 11.17
CA TYR A 54 -9.36 -2.27 10.43
C TYR A 54 -10.37 -2.94 9.50
N GLU A 55 -11.64 -2.69 9.75
CA GLU A 55 -12.73 -3.05 8.85
C GLU A 55 -12.98 -1.88 7.91
N GLY A 56 -12.59 -2.03 6.65
CA GLY A 56 -12.88 -1.04 5.61
C GLY A 56 -14.37 -1.00 5.27
N ARG A 57 -14.82 0.05 4.59
CA ARG A 57 -16.21 0.16 4.09
C ARG A 57 -16.60 -0.94 3.11
N ASP A 58 -15.58 -1.56 2.50
CA ASP A 58 -15.70 -2.72 1.64
C ASP A 58 -16.05 -4.00 2.42
N GLY A 59 -16.16 -3.93 3.76
CA GLY A 59 -16.36 -5.08 4.63
C GLY A 59 -15.10 -5.95 4.75
N ILE A 60 -13.94 -5.42 4.34
CA ILE A 60 -12.69 -6.17 4.29
C ILE A 60 -11.85 -5.81 5.50
N GLU A 61 -11.55 -6.85 6.27
CA GLU A 61 -10.69 -6.76 7.43
C GLU A 61 -9.22 -6.74 7.02
N ARG A 62 -8.51 -5.76 7.55
CA ARG A 62 -7.06 -5.58 7.42
C ARG A 62 -6.47 -5.60 8.81
N LEU A 63 -5.31 -6.20 8.94
CA LEU A 63 -4.70 -6.44 10.25
C LEU A 63 -3.22 -6.11 10.23
N VAL A 64 -2.75 -5.46 11.29
CA VAL A 64 -1.34 -5.24 11.60
C VAL A 64 -1.08 -5.77 13.00
N ASP A 65 -0.14 -6.70 13.10
CA ASP A 65 0.35 -7.28 14.33
C ASP A 65 1.81 -6.87 14.52
N ILE A 66 2.12 -6.31 15.69
CA ILE A 66 3.47 -5.98 16.12
C ILE A 66 3.72 -6.69 17.44
N ALA A 67 4.83 -7.41 17.55
CA ALA A 67 5.20 -8.11 18.78
C ALA A 67 6.69 -7.88 19.08
N ALA A 68 7.02 -7.65 20.35
CA ALA A 68 8.39 -7.52 20.82
C ALA A 68 8.80 -8.74 21.65
N SER A 69 10.06 -9.18 21.51
CA SER A 69 10.60 -10.28 22.32
C SER A 69 10.86 -9.90 23.78
N GLN A 70 10.82 -8.61 24.10
CA GLN A 70 11.04 -8.08 25.44
C GLN A 70 9.94 -7.06 25.76
N ILE A 71 9.45 -7.06 27.01
CA ILE A 71 8.45 -6.11 27.48
C ILE A 71 9.06 -4.69 27.51
N PRO A 72 8.42 -3.67 26.92
CA PRO A 72 8.89 -2.29 27.01
C PRO A 72 8.91 -1.76 28.45
N ASP A 73 9.92 -0.96 28.79
CA ASP A 73 9.95 -0.19 30.05
C ASP A 73 8.80 0.83 30.12
N LYS A 74 8.45 1.38 28.96
CA LYS A 74 7.28 2.26 28.79
C LYS A 74 6.44 1.72 27.66
N LEU A 75 5.18 1.46 27.98
CA LEU A 75 4.19 0.93 27.07
C LEU A 75 2.98 1.86 27.02
N THR A 76 2.67 2.36 25.84
CA THR A 76 1.41 3.01 25.51
C THR A 76 0.89 2.41 24.20
N ASP A 77 -0.36 2.70 23.85
CA ASP A 77 -1.00 2.22 22.62
C ASP A 77 -0.20 2.50 21.34
N PHE A 78 0.65 3.55 21.35
CA PHE A 78 1.38 4.01 20.16
C PHE A 78 2.89 4.16 20.36
N VAL A 79 3.41 4.03 21.58
CA VAL A 79 4.83 4.26 21.87
C VAL A 79 5.35 3.22 22.83
N TRP A 80 6.36 2.48 22.39
CA TRP A 80 7.06 1.45 23.16
C TRP A 80 8.52 1.87 23.32
N SER A 81 9.08 1.75 24.53
CA SER A 81 10.47 2.12 24.80
C SER A 81 11.20 1.08 25.63
N TRP A 82 12.46 0.83 25.29
CA TRP A 82 13.37 -0.07 26.01
C TRP A 82 14.69 0.63 26.32
N THR A 83 15.20 0.39 27.52
CA THR A 83 16.54 0.76 27.96
C THR A 83 17.46 -0.41 27.65
N LEU A 84 18.15 -0.34 26.53
CA LEU A 84 19.11 -1.36 26.14
C LEU A 84 20.42 -1.15 26.92
N PRO A 85 20.96 -2.17 27.59
CA PRO A 85 22.19 -2.03 28.35
C PRO A 85 23.38 -1.86 27.41
N ALA A 86 24.47 -1.29 27.94
CA ALA A 86 25.75 -1.14 27.21
C ALA A 86 26.29 -2.47 26.64
N SER A 87 25.91 -3.59 27.26
CA SER A 87 26.26 -4.94 26.83
C SER A 87 24.97 -5.77 26.70
N PRO A 88 24.27 -5.69 25.55
CA PRO A 88 23.01 -6.41 25.35
C PRO A 88 23.24 -7.92 25.25
N PRO A 89 22.23 -8.74 25.60
CA PRO A 89 22.30 -10.18 25.44
C PRO A 89 22.32 -10.56 23.95
N THR A 90 22.88 -11.73 23.64
CA THR A 90 23.19 -12.18 22.27
C THR A 90 21.95 -12.37 21.39
N ASP A 91 20.80 -12.67 22.00
CA ASP A 91 19.50 -12.82 21.36
C ASP A 91 18.85 -11.47 20.97
N GLY A 92 19.28 -10.38 21.61
CA GLY A 92 18.89 -9.01 21.28
C GLY A 92 17.42 -8.68 21.52
N LEU A 93 17.03 -7.46 21.12
CA LEU A 93 15.62 -7.07 21.03
C LEU A 93 15.12 -7.40 19.62
N ARG A 94 14.05 -8.18 19.52
CA ARG A 94 13.37 -8.47 18.27
C ARG A 94 12.00 -7.84 18.29
N VAL A 95 11.72 -7.02 17.29
CA VAL A 95 10.36 -6.55 16.98
C VAL A 95 9.93 -7.23 15.69
N THR A 96 8.85 -7.99 15.75
CA THR A 96 8.24 -8.67 14.61
C THR A 96 7.01 -7.89 14.19
N THR A 97 6.91 -7.58 12.90
CA THR A 97 5.72 -6.98 12.31
C THR A 97 5.16 -7.93 11.27
N SER A 98 3.88 -8.25 11.37
CA SER A 98 3.13 -9.00 10.38
C SER A 98 1.85 -8.26 10.04
N TRP A 99 1.41 -8.39 8.80
CA TRP A 99 0.17 -7.76 8.35
C TRP A 99 -0.62 -8.71 7.47
N SER A 100 -1.93 -8.51 7.45
CA SER A 100 -2.85 -9.13 6.52
C SER A 100 -3.63 -8.04 5.81
N ASN A 101 -3.47 -8.00 4.49
CA ASN A 101 -4.31 -7.20 3.60
C ASN A 101 -4.79 -8.17 2.52
N PRO A 102 -5.97 -8.79 2.69
CA PRO A 102 -6.43 -9.81 1.75
C PRO A 102 -6.54 -9.20 0.36
N VAL A 103 -6.07 -9.96 -0.65
CA VAL A 103 -6.23 -9.57 -2.05
C VAL A 103 -7.71 -9.60 -2.35
N ILE A 104 -8.29 -8.41 -2.47
CA ILE A 104 -9.66 -8.25 -2.92
C ILE A 104 -9.68 -8.68 -4.38
N SER A 105 -10.68 -9.48 -4.77
CA SER A 105 -10.99 -9.60 -6.18
C SER A 105 -11.35 -8.20 -6.66
N LEU A 106 -10.45 -7.54 -7.37
CA LEU A 106 -10.81 -6.34 -8.11
C LEU A 106 -12.01 -6.72 -8.97
N ALA A 107 -13.01 -5.84 -9.02
CA ALA A 107 -14.09 -5.99 -9.99
C ALA A 107 -13.44 -6.24 -11.35
N LEU A 108 -14.01 -7.16 -12.14
CA LEU A 108 -13.50 -7.40 -13.48
C LEU A 108 -13.40 -6.04 -14.19
N PRO A 109 -12.23 -5.73 -14.77
CA PRO A 109 -12.07 -4.46 -15.46
C PRO A 109 -13.16 -4.33 -16.52
N PRO A 110 -13.62 -3.10 -16.81
CA PRO A 110 -14.58 -2.90 -17.88
C PRO A 110 -14.00 -3.46 -19.17
N LYS A 111 -14.82 -4.22 -19.91
CA LYS A 111 -14.41 -4.69 -21.23
C LYS A 111 -14.43 -3.51 -22.19
N LEU A 112 -13.25 -3.14 -22.69
CA LEU A 112 -13.09 -2.04 -23.63
C LEU A 112 -13.20 -2.55 -25.07
N SER A 113 -13.77 -1.73 -25.95
CA SER A 113 -14.01 -2.11 -27.35
C SER A 113 -12.84 -1.65 -28.24
N TRP A 114 -11.70 -2.33 -28.13
CA TRP A 114 -10.52 -2.01 -28.93
C TRP A 114 -10.68 -2.39 -30.42
N PRO A 115 -10.19 -1.57 -31.36
CA PRO A 115 -10.00 -1.99 -32.75
C PRO A 115 -8.85 -3.01 -32.84
N VAL A 116 -8.93 -3.87 -33.85
CA VAL A 116 -7.79 -4.70 -34.24
C VAL A 116 -6.76 -3.81 -34.92
N VAL A 117 -5.54 -3.77 -34.37
CA VAL A 117 -4.43 -2.99 -34.93
C VAL A 117 -3.31 -3.95 -35.31
N GLU A 118 -2.96 -3.96 -36.60
CA GLU A 118 -1.86 -4.76 -37.14
C GLU A 118 -0.84 -3.82 -37.79
N THR A 119 0.44 -4.12 -37.59
CA THR A 119 1.56 -3.44 -38.24
C THR A 119 2.33 -4.42 -39.11
N GLU A 120 3.08 -3.92 -40.09
CA GLU A 120 3.93 -4.76 -40.97
C GLU A 120 4.98 -5.56 -40.19
N ASP A 121 5.42 -5.02 -39.05
CA ASP A 121 6.30 -5.71 -38.11
C ASP A 121 5.50 -6.36 -36.97
N SER A 122 5.59 -7.69 -36.88
CA SER A 122 4.93 -8.48 -35.84
C SER A 122 5.33 -8.09 -34.40
N HIS A 123 6.52 -7.52 -34.20
CA HIS A 123 6.96 -7.04 -32.90
C HIS A 123 6.09 -5.89 -32.41
N TRP A 124 5.84 -4.91 -33.28
CA TRP A 124 4.99 -3.75 -32.97
C TRP A 124 3.53 -4.13 -32.76
N THR A 125 2.99 -5.07 -33.54
CA THR A 125 1.67 -5.66 -33.30
C THR A 125 1.58 -6.27 -31.89
N SER A 126 2.61 -7.02 -31.47
CA SER A 126 2.63 -7.62 -30.13
C SER A 126 2.73 -6.57 -29.01
N VAL A 127 3.51 -5.51 -29.20
CA VAL A 127 3.62 -4.41 -28.23
C VAL A 127 2.26 -3.73 -28.07
N LEU A 128 1.59 -3.38 -29.17
CA LEU A 128 0.28 -2.74 -29.11
C LEU A 128 -0.77 -3.63 -28.45
N ARG A 129 -0.85 -4.91 -28.80
CA ARG A 129 -1.76 -5.86 -28.15
C ARG A 129 -1.49 -5.94 -26.64
N ARG A 130 -0.22 -5.97 -26.24
CA ARG A 130 0.14 -6.02 -24.82
C ARG A 130 -0.28 -4.73 -24.10
N SER A 131 -0.05 -3.57 -24.70
CA SER A 131 -0.50 -2.28 -24.15
C SER A 131 -2.02 -2.21 -23.97
N GLN A 132 -2.80 -2.82 -24.88
CA GLN A 132 -4.26 -2.92 -24.76
C GLN A 132 -4.66 -3.76 -23.53
N GLU A 133 -4.08 -4.95 -23.39
CA GLU A 133 -4.32 -5.85 -22.24
C GLU A 133 -3.93 -5.19 -20.90
N ASP A 134 -2.81 -4.48 -20.88
CA ASP A 134 -2.33 -3.78 -19.69
C ASP A 134 -3.27 -2.60 -19.35
N LEU A 135 -3.75 -1.84 -20.33
CA LEU A 135 -4.72 -0.76 -20.10
C LEU A 135 -6.08 -1.27 -19.64
N GLU A 136 -6.56 -2.40 -20.17
CA GLU A 136 -7.75 -3.06 -19.64
C GLU A 136 -7.57 -3.42 -18.16
N MET A 137 -6.44 -4.05 -17.80
CA MET A 137 -6.14 -4.40 -16.41
C MET A 137 -6.10 -3.18 -15.48
N LEU A 138 -5.58 -2.05 -15.97
CA LEU A 138 -5.48 -0.81 -15.21
C LEU A 138 -6.79 -0.03 -15.15
N SER A 139 -7.79 -0.35 -15.96
CA SER A 139 -9.02 0.42 -16.06
C SER A 139 -10.02 0.10 -14.95
N THR A 140 -10.71 1.14 -14.46
CA THR A 140 -11.87 1.02 -13.57
C THR A 140 -13.00 1.92 -14.04
N THR A 141 -14.19 1.75 -13.45
CA THR A 141 -15.32 2.65 -13.65
C THR A 141 -15.36 3.69 -12.55
N PHE A 142 -15.29 4.98 -12.91
CA PHE A 142 -15.41 6.10 -11.99
C PHE A 142 -16.32 7.18 -12.58
N GLY A 143 -17.25 7.72 -11.77
CA GLY A 143 -18.14 8.81 -12.23
C GLY A 143 -19.05 8.47 -13.43
N GLY A 144 -19.19 7.19 -13.79
CA GLY A 144 -19.94 6.73 -14.97
C GLY A 144 -19.11 6.55 -16.25
N GLY A 145 -17.82 6.89 -16.23
CA GLY A 145 -16.85 6.65 -17.31
C GLY A 145 -15.76 5.64 -16.92
N SER A 146 -14.98 5.20 -17.90
CA SER A 146 -13.79 4.36 -17.64
C SER A 146 -12.56 5.25 -17.51
N ALA A 147 -11.73 4.98 -16.50
CA ALA A 147 -10.48 5.69 -16.29
C ALA A 147 -9.37 4.72 -15.85
N PRO A 148 -8.13 4.92 -16.31
CA PRO A 148 -7.00 4.10 -15.90
C PRO A 148 -6.58 4.51 -14.49
N MET A 149 -6.33 3.51 -13.65
CA MET A 149 -5.72 3.65 -12.34
C MET A 149 -4.24 3.30 -12.42
N ALA A 150 -3.47 3.80 -11.45
CA ALA A 150 -2.10 3.33 -11.25
C ALA A 150 -1.87 2.88 -9.81
N GLY A 151 -0.77 2.15 -9.62
CA GLY A 151 -0.41 1.57 -8.33
C GLY A 151 -1.23 0.33 -7.97
N LEU A 152 -1.75 -0.42 -8.95
CA LEU A 152 -2.31 -1.75 -8.70
C LEU A 152 -1.22 -2.72 -8.17
N PRO A 153 -1.60 -3.70 -7.34
CA PRO A 153 -2.95 -3.92 -6.79
C PRO A 153 -3.24 -3.11 -5.51
N TRP A 154 -2.23 -2.46 -4.92
CA TRP A 154 -2.27 -2.04 -3.51
C TRP A 154 -2.72 -0.60 -3.26
N PHE A 155 -2.58 0.28 -4.26
CA PHE A 155 -2.96 1.69 -4.13
C PHE A 155 -4.15 2.04 -5.01
N GLY A 156 -4.18 1.52 -6.25
CA GLY A 156 -5.32 1.62 -7.17
C GLY A 156 -6.00 2.99 -7.17
N THR A 157 -5.26 4.05 -7.49
CA THR A 157 -5.77 5.43 -7.48
C THR A 157 -5.92 5.96 -8.91
N LEU A 158 -6.80 6.94 -9.08
CA LEU A 158 -6.80 7.82 -10.24
C LEU A 158 -5.65 8.83 -10.12
N PHE A 159 -4.78 8.89 -11.13
CA PHE A 159 -3.77 9.93 -11.27
C PHE A 159 -4.18 10.84 -12.43
N GLY A 160 -4.73 12.03 -12.11
CA GLY A 160 -5.38 12.88 -13.11
C GLY A 160 -4.53 13.21 -14.35
N ARG A 161 -3.23 13.53 -14.18
CA ARG A 161 -2.36 13.79 -15.33
C ARG A 161 -2.20 12.56 -16.21
N ASP A 162 -1.89 11.42 -15.60
CA ASP A 162 -1.57 10.20 -16.31
C ASP A 162 -2.85 9.66 -16.99
N ALA A 163 -4.00 9.75 -16.31
CA ALA A 163 -5.31 9.43 -16.90
C ALA A 163 -5.68 10.32 -18.09
N ILE A 164 -5.44 11.64 -18.02
CA ILE A 164 -5.69 12.55 -19.14
C ILE A 164 -4.78 12.23 -20.33
N LEU A 165 -3.49 12.01 -20.07
CA LEU A 165 -2.54 11.66 -21.14
C LEU A 165 -2.89 10.33 -21.79
N THR A 166 -3.17 9.29 -20.99
CA THR A 166 -3.62 8.00 -21.48
C THR A 166 -4.93 8.12 -22.26
N GLY A 167 -5.90 8.90 -21.78
CA GLY A 167 -7.12 9.20 -22.53
C GLY A 167 -6.81 9.80 -23.90
N LEU A 168 -6.01 10.86 -23.95
CA LEU A 168 -5.63 11.52 -25.21
C LEU A 168 -4.88 10.58 -26.18
N GLU A 169 -3.94 9.80 -25.68
CA GLU A 169 -3.16 8.83 -26.49
C GLU A 169 -4.02 7.68 -27.01
N THR A 170 -5.07 7.31 -26.27
CA THR A 170 -5.97 6.20 -26.62
C THR A 170 -7.24 6.63 -27.34
N LEU A 171 -7.49 7.94 -27.48
CA LEU A 171 -8.73 8.50 -28.01
C LEU A 171 -9.12 7.96 -29.40
N ALA A 172 -8.13 7.72 -30.27
CA ALA A 172 -8.36 7.18 -31.62
C ALA A 172 -8.73 5.69 -31.62
N PHE A 173 -8.47 4.98 -30.52
CA PHE A 173 -8.65 3.54 -30.39
C PHE A 173 -9.81 3.18 -29.46
N VAL A 174 -9.91 3.82 -28.29
CA VAL A 174 -10.89 3.52 -27.25
C VAL A 174 -11.35 4.83 -26.58
N PRO A 175 -12.29 5.56 -27.20
CA PRO A 175 -12.75 6.85 -26.67
C PRO A 175 -13.39 6.74 -25.28
N GLU A 176 -13.84 5.55 -24.86
CA GLU A 176 -14.44 5.30 -23.56
C GLU A 176 -13.50 5.63 -22.39
N ILE A 177 -12.18 5.48 -22.57
CA ILE A 177 -11.16 5.86 -21.56
C ILE A 177 -11.10 7.40 -21.39
N SER A 178 -11.43 8.17 -22.42
CA SER A 178 -11.33 9.63 -22.42
C SER A 178 -12.53 10.35 -21.81
N ILE A 179 -13.61 9.61 -21.51
CA ILE A 179 -14.85 10.16 -20.95
C ILE A 179 -14.74 10.36 -19.42
N GLY A 180 -13.92 9.53 -18.77
CA GLY A 180 -13.77 9.45 -17.30
C GLY A 180 -12.91 10.52 -16.66
#